data_AF-A0AAW0IYB6-F1
#
_entry.id   AF-A0AAW0IYB6-F1
#
_cell.length_a   1.000
_cell.length_b   1.000
_cell.length_c   1.000
_cell.angle_alpha   90.00
_cell.angle_beta   90.00
_cell.angle_gamma   90.00
#
_symmetry.space_group_name_H-M   'P 1'
#
loop_
_entity.id
_entity.type
_entity.pdbx_description
1 polymer ?
#
loop_
_entity_poly.entity_id
_entity_poly.type
_entity_poly.pdbx_seq_one_letter_code
_entity_poly.pdbx_strand_id
1 'polypeptide(L)'
;MILRVILLHTSLWIHIYAKPPQKEDGAWTVGVFDRSSVMSRDGCFARLPIAHLVYNLIPPMGNIPSLLTFEEVVTVFHEFGHALQRMLTKQDDGLVSGVQGIVWDAVELSSLFMEKWCHHK
;
A
#
# COMPACT_ATOMS: atom_id res chain seq x y z
N MET A 1 2.83 -3.62 15.38
CA MET A 1 3.99 -2.75 15.09
C MET A 1 3.68 -1.99 13.82
N ILE A 2 3.73 -0.65 13.85
CA ILE A 2 3.52 0.18 12.65
C ILE A 2 4.91 0.53 12.12
N LEU A 3 5.23 0.10 10.90
CA LEU A 3 6.45 0.54 10.24
C LEU A 3 6.13 1.76 9.38
N ARG A 4 6.91 2.84 9.54
CA ARG A 4 6.86 4.02 8.65
C ARG A 4 8.07 3.98 7.74
N VAL A 5 7.85 3.84 6.44
CA VAL A 5 8.89 4.01 5.42
C VAL A 5 8.67 5.37 4.75
N ILE A 6 9.66 6.25 4.87
CA ILE A 6 9.69 7.53 4.13
C ILE A 6 10.51 7.29 2.88
N LEU A 7 9.86 7.28 1.72
CA LEU A 7 10.54 7.52 0.46
C LEU A 7 10.57 9.05 0.29
N LEU A 8 11.64 9.61 -0.29
CA LEU A 8 11.85 11.07 -0.35
C LEU A 8 10.66 11.90 -0.89
N HIS A 9 9.67 11.25 -1.52
CA HIS A 9 8.48 11.86 -2.12
C HIS A 9 7.12 11.25 -1.67
N THR A 10 7.07 10.35 -0.68
CA THR A 10 5.81 9.73 -0.20
C THR A 10 6.01 9.04 1.17
N SER A 11 4.92 8.64 1.85
CA SER A 11 5.01 7.82 3.07
C SER A 11 4.15 6.56 2.97
N LEU A 12 4.69 5.47 3.51
CA LEU A 12 4.01 4.19 3.60
C LEU A 12 3.92 3.76 5.06
N TRP A 13 2.71 3.44 5.52
CA TRP A 13 2.47 2.80 6.81
C TRP A 13 2.14 1.33 6.59
N ILE A 14 2.62 0.45 7.48
CA ILE A 14 2.40 -0.99 7.32
C ILE A 14 1.97 -1.62 8.64
N HIS A 15 0.84 -2.33 8.62
CA HIS A 15 0.31 -3.18 9.69
C HIS A 15 0.37 -4.66 9.28
N ILE A 16 1.44 -5.34 9.69
CA ILE A 16 1.86 -6.62 9.10
C ILE A 16 1.14 -7.84 9.68
N TYR A 17 0.98 -7.91 11.00
CA TYR A 17 0.57 -9.15 11.65
C TYR A 17 -0.91 -9.17 12.00
N ALA A 18 -1.46 -10.38 12.02
CA ALA A 18 -2.81 -10.66 12.52
C ALA A 18 -2.94 -10.24 13.99
N LYS A 19 -4.10 -9.68 14.34
CA LYS A 19 -4.43 -9.29 15.73
C LYS A 19 -5.92 -9.44 16.03
N PRO A 20 -6.48 -10.66 15.99
CA PRO A 20 -7.87 -10.90 16.32
C PRO A 20 -8.14 -10.74 17.83
N PRO A 21 -9.32 -10.24 18.24
CA PRO A 21 -10.42 -9.74 17.40
C PRO A 21 -10.28 -8.27 17.01
N GLN A 22 -9.18 -7.58 17.37
CA GLN A 22 -9.05 -6.12 17.21
C GLN A 22 -8.73 -5.66 15.78
N LYS A 23 -8.62 -6.59 14.83
CA LYS A 23 -8.28 -6.32 13.44
C LYS A 23 -9.09 -7.23 12.53
N GLU A 24 -9.67 -6.64 11.50
CA GLU A 24 -10.40 -7.35 10.44
C GLU A 24 -9.47 -8.30 9.68
N ASP A 25 -10.03 -9.38 9.14
CA ASP A 25 -9.30 -10.39 8.39
C ASP A 25 -9.02 -9.96 6.94
N GLY A 26 -8.05 -10.61 6.29
CA GLY A 26 -7.65 -10.35 4.89
C GLY A 26 -6.41 -9.46 4.74
N ALA A 27 -6.21 -8.93 3.55
CA ALA A 27 -5.18 -7.95 3.24
C ALA A 27 -5.78 -6.86 2.36
N TRP A 28 -5.35 -5.61 2.56
CA TRP A 28 -5.85 -4.47 1.80
C TRP A 28 -4.93 -3.26 1.88
N THR A 29 -5.13 -2.35 0.93
CA THR A 29 -4.44 -1.07 0.85
C THR A 29 -5.44 0.08 0.92
N VAL A 30 -5.16 1.07 1.77
CA VAL A 30 -5.97 2.29 1.88
C VAL A 30 -5.11 3.55 1.68
N GLY A 31 -5.68 4.55 1.02
CA GLY A 31 -5.10 5.89 0.97
C GLY A 31 -5.40 6.65 2.26
N VAL A 32 -4.37 7.15 2.94
CA VAL A 32 -4.54 8.06 4.10
C VAL A 32 -4.67 9.49 3.61
N PHE A 33 -3.80 9.88 2.69
CA PHE A 33 -3.89 11.15 1.97
C PHE A 33 -3.51 10.94 0.52
N ASP A 34 -4.25 11.57 -0.38
CA ASP A 34 -3.91 11.58 -1.81
C ASP A 34 -3.04 12.78 -2.17
N ARG A 35 -2.37 12.67 -3.33
CA ARG A 35 -1.55 13.73 -3.90
C ARG A 35 -2.47 14.86 -4.37
N SER A 36 -2.21 16.08 -3.91
CA SER A 36 -3.08 17.20 -4.25
C SER A 36 -2.35 18.53 -4.16
N SER A 37 -2.43 19.34 -5.22
CA SER A 37 -1.95 20.74 -5.22
C SER A 37 -2.82 21.63 -4.35
N VAL A 38 -4.14 21.42 -4.34
CA VAL A 38 -5.11 22.18 -3.53
C VAL A 38 -4.86 21.98 -2.03
N MET A 39 -4.46 20.78 -1.61
CA MET A 39 -4.16 20.45 -0.21
C MET A 39 -2.69 20.67 0.17
N SER A 40 -1.93 21.37 -0.68
CA SER A 40 -0.51 21.68 -0.43
C SER A 40 -0.34 22.60 0.79
N ARG A 41 0.89 22.62 1.34
CA ARG A 41 1.30 23.59 2.36
C ARG A 41 2.01 24.75 1.66
N ASP A 42 2.05 25.91 2.31
CA ASP A 42 2.75 27.07 1.79
C ASP A 42 4.19 26.74 1.36
N GLY A 43 4.55 27.15 0.14
CA GLY A 43 5.86 26.88 -0.46
C GLY A 43 6.06 25.48 -1.05
N CYS A 44 5.06 24.58 -0.96
CA CYS A 44 5.09 23.26 -1.59
C CYS A 44 4.18 23.21 -2.82
N PHE A 45 4.61 22.50 -3.87
CA PHE A 45 3.81 22.34 -5.09
C PHE A 45 2.57 21.46 -4.89
N ALA A 46 2.68 20.39 -4.09
CA ALA A 46 1.59 19.48 -3.79
C ALA A 46 1.80 18.81 -2.43
N ARG A 47 0.70 18.38 -1.79
CA ARG A 47 0.75 17.43 -0.68
C ARG A 47 1.18 16.07 -1.22
N LEU A 48 2.10 15.42 -0.52
CA LEU A 48 2.56 14.08 -0.88
C LEU A 48 1.54 13.02 -0.44
N PRO A 49 1.34 11.96 -1.23
CA PRO A 49 0.41 10.89 -0.88
C PRO A 49 0.97 10.03 0.27
N ILE A 50 0.06 9.48 1.07
CA ILE A 50 0.36 8.50 2.11
C ILE A 50 -0.54 7.27 1.90
N ALA A 51 0.06 6.10 1.76
CA ALA A 51 -0.65 4.82 1.70
C ALA A 51 -0.46 4.01 2.98
N HIS A 52 -1.45 3.18 3.31
CA HIS A 52 -1.39 2.25 4.42
C HIS A 52 -1.68 0.84 3.92
N LEU A 53 -0.71 -0.06 4.13
CA LEU A 53 -0.79 -1.48 3.86
C LEU A 53 -1.19 -2.24 5.10
N VAL A 54 -2.20 -3.09 4.97
CA VAL A 54 -2.67 -3.95 6.04
C VAL A 54 -2.62 -5.39 5.57
N TYR A 55 -1.96 -6.24 6.36
CA TYR A 55 -1.86 -7.67 6.13
C TYR A 55 -2.21 -8.44 7.39
N ASN A 56 -2.71 -9.66 7.28
CA ASN A 56 -2.89 -10.56 8.43
C ASN A 56 -1.92 -11.74 8.37
N LEU A 57 -0.62 -11.44 8.24
CA LEU A 57 0.43 -12.47 8.17
C LEU A 57 0.63 -13.17 9.51
N ILE A 58 1.12 -14.41 9.43
CA ILE A 58 1.49 -15.20 10.60
C ILE A 58 2.57 -14.46 11.40
N PRO A 59 2.35 -14.16 12.70
CA PRO A 59 3.33 -13.47 13.51
C PRO A 59 4.58 -14.33 13.79
N PRO A 60 5.71 -13.73 14.15
CA PRO A 60 6.90 -14.45 14.61
C PRO A 60 6.57 -15.36 15.81
N MET A 61 7.24 -16.52 15.88
CA MET A 61 7.10 -17.47 17.00
C MET A 61 8.37 -17.46 17.85
N GLY A 62 8.31 -16.77 19.00
CA GLY A 62 9.47 -16.60 19.88
C GLY A 62 10.61 -15.89 19.14
N ASN A 63 11.75 -16.59 18.98
CA ASN A 63 12.92 -16.08 18.26
C ASN A 63 12.93 -16.42 16.76
N ILE A 64 11.90 -17.11 16.26
CA ILE A 64 11.77 -17.46 14.84
C ILE A 64 11.05 -16.30 14.14
N PRO A 65 11.64 -15.69 13.09
CA PRO A 65 10.96 -14.64 12.34
C PRO A 65 9.68 -15.16 11.70
N SER A 66 8.80 -14.25 11.27
CA SER A 66 7.64 -14.63 10.45
C SER A 66 8.12 -15.30 9.16
N LEU A 67 7.67 -16.53 8.93
CA LEU A 67 7.95 -17.29 7.71
C LEU A 67 6.69 -17.26 6.85
N LEU A 68 6.78 -16.57 5.71
CA LEU A 68 5.66 -16.47 4.79
C LEU A 68 5.57 -17.70 3.90
N THR A 69 4.35 -18.17 3.70
CA THR A 69 3.99 -19.04 2.58
C THR A 69 4.13 -18.27 1.26
N PHE A 70 4.22 -19.01 0.15
CA PHE A 70 4.28 -18.38 -1.18
C PHE A 70 3.03 -17.53 -1.47
N GLU A 71 1.85 -18.00 -1.06
CA GLU A 71 0.59 -17.27 -1.21
C GLU A 71 0.59 -15.95 -0.42
N GLU A 72 1.15 -15.94 0.79
CA GLU A 72 1.34 -14.71 1.56
C GLU A 72 2.33 -13.75 0.89
N VAL A 73 3.39 -14.26 0.24
CA VAL A 73 4.31 -13.42 -0.55
C VAL A 73 3.57 -12.79 -1.74
N VAL A 74 2.77 -13.56 -2.47
CA VAL A 74 1.93 -13.06 -3.57
C VAL A 74 0.97 -11.98 -3.07
N THR A 75 0.31 -12.21 -1.93
CA THR A 75 -0.58 -11.24 -1.28
C THR A 75 0.17 -9.96 -0.88
N VAL A 76 1.41 -10.07 -0.39
CA VAL A 76 2.25 -8.90 -0.08
C VAL A 76 2.49 -8.06 -1.33
N PHE A 77 2.84 -8.71 -2.45
CA PHE A 77 3.07 -8.04 -3.73
C PHE A 77 1.80 -7.43 -4.32
N HIS A 78 0.67 -8.12 -4.23
CA HIS A 78 -0.63 -7.63 -4.66
C HIS A 78 -0.95 -6.28 -4.02
N GLU A 79 -0.96 -6.22 -2.69
CA GLU A 79 -1.25 -4.97 -1.98
C GLU A 79 -0.18 -3.91 -2.19
N PHE A 80 1.08 -4.32 -2.30
CA PHE A 80 2.15 -3.38 -2.60
C PHE A 80 1.94 -2.71 -3.97
N GLY A 81 1.38 -3.40 -4.96
CA GLY A 81 0.97 -2.80 -6.25
C GLY A 81 -0.06 -1.68 -6.08
N HIS A 82 -1.11 -1.93 -5.30
CA HIS A 82 -2.11 -0.92 -4.93
C HIS A 82 -1.49 0.30 -4.24
N ALA A 83 -0.51 0.08 -3.37
CA ALA A 83 0.19 1.16 -2.68
C ALA A 83 1.09 1.95 -3.63
N LEU A 84 1.81 1.28 -4.54
CA LEU A 84 2.65 1.93 -5.54
C LEU A 84 1.83 2.84 -6.45
N GLN A 85 0.66 2.39 -6.93
CA GLN A 85 -0.21 3.21 -7.79
C GLN A 85 -0.69 4.49 -7.10
N ARG A 86 -1.00 4.41 -5.80
CA ARG A 86 -1.34 5.58 -4.97
C ARG A 86 -0.13 6.51 -4.80
N MET A 87 1.01 5.94 -4.42
CA MET A 87 2.19 6.69 -4.01
C MET A 87 2.95 7.34 -5.17
N LEU A 88 2.98 6.70 -6.34
CA LEU A 88 3.75 7.14 -7.50
C LEU A 88 2.93 7.96 -8.51
N THR A 89 1.70 8.30 -8.17
CA THR A 89 0.85 9.13 -9.03
C THR A 89 1.51 10.47 -9.35
N LYS A 90 1.38 10.91 -10.60
CA LYS A 90 1.82 12.23 -11.08
C LYS A 90 0.66 13.19 -11.28
N GLN A 91 -0.56 12.79 -10.92
CA GLN A 91 -1.72 13.68 -10.92
C GLN A 91 -1.69 14.56 -9.66
N ASP A 92 -1.97 15.85 -9.85
CA ASP A 92 -2.03 16.85 -8.78
C ASP A 92 -3.46 17.23 -8.41
N ASP A 93 -4.44 16.81 -9.21
CA ASP A 93 -5.85 16.91 -8.86
C ASP A 93 -6.20 15.77 -7.90
N GLY A 94 -6.53 16.14 -6.67
CA GLY A 94 -6.80 15.19 -5.59
C GLY A 94 -7.94 14.23 -5.89
N LEU A 95 -8.94 14.66 -6.67
CA LEU A 95 -10.15 13.86 -6.98
C LEU A 95 -9.89 12.74 -8.00
N VAL A 96 -8.74 12.77 -8.67
CA VAL A 96 -8.35 11.81 -9.71
C VAL A 96 -6.90 11.33 -9.56
N SER A 97 -6.28 11.59 -8.40
CA SER A 97 -4.92 11.15 -8.11
C SER A 97 -4.88 9.75 -7.51
N GLY A 98 -3.74 9.09 -7.66
CA GLY A 98 -3.55 7.73 -7.15
C GLY A 98 -4.42 6.73 -7.87
N VAL A 99 -5.44 6.24 -7.16
CA VAL A 99 -6.45 5.31 -7.69
C VAL A 99 -7.84 5.93 -7.85
N GLN A 100 -8.01 7.19 -7.45
CA GLN A 100 -9.32 7.85 -7.56
C GLN A 100 -9.69 8.05 -9.04
N GLY A 101 -10.97 7.83 -9.36
CA GLY A 101 -11.48 7.97 -10.72
C GLY A 101 -11.08 6.84 -11.68
N ILE A 102 -10.31 5.85 -11.23
CA ILE A 102 -10.04 4.65 -12.01
C ILE A 102 -11.30 3.77 -12.02
N VAL A 103 -11.67 3.29 -13.20
CA VAL A 103 -12.79 2.36 -13.38
C VAL A 103 -12.54 1.07 -12.58
N TRP A 104 -13.59 0.55 -11.95
CA TRP A 104 -13.46 -0.50 -10.94
C TRP A 104 -12.84 -1.80 -11.48
N ASP A 105 -13.04 -2.10 -12.76
CA ASP A 105 -12.45 -3.24 -13.46
C ASP A 105 -10.94 -3.08 -13.74
N ALA A 106 -10.40 -1.86 -13.66
CA ALA A 106 -8.97 -1.57 -13.86
C ALA A 106 -8.19 -1.32 -12.57
N VAL A 107 -8.84 -1.23 -11.41
CA VAL A 107 -8.17 -0.93 -10.13
C VAL A 107 -7.14 -2.01 -9.76
N GLU A 108 -7.40 -3.27 -10.13
CA GLU A 108 -6.55 -4.43 -9.86
C GLU A 108 -5.37 -4.58 -10.84
N LEU A 109 -5.22 -3.68 -11.82
CA LEU A 109 -4.15 -3.85 -12.81
C LEU A 109 -2.75 -3.80 -12.17
N SER A 110 -2.53 -2.87 -11.24
CA SER A 110 -1.22 -2.69 -10.60
C SER A 110 -0.89 -3.81 -9.62
N SER A 111 -1.88 -4.27 -8.86
CA SER A 111 -1.75 -5.38 -7.91
C SER A 111 -1.45 -6.69 -8.62
N LEU A 112 -2.25 -7.07 -9.62
CA LEU A 112 -2.05 -8.27 -10.43
C LEU A 112 -0.74 -8.23 -11.24
N PHE A 113 -0.31 -7.04 -11.69
CA PHE A 113 1.00 -6.89 -12.32
C PHE A 113 2.14 -7.23 -11.33
N MET A 114 2.03 -6.78 -10.08
CA MET A 114 3.04 -7.02 -9.07
C MET A 114 3.17 -8.50 -8.71
N GLU A 115 2.08 -9.25 -8.66
CA GLU A 115 2.10 -10.71 -8.39
C GLU A 115 3.01 -11.49 -9.37
N LYS A 116 3.11 -11.04 -10.63
CA LYS A 116 3.93 -11.70 -11.66
C LYS A 116 5.41 -11.75 -11.28
N TRP A 117 5.90 -10.78 -10.51
CA TRP A 117 7.30 -10.76 -10.06
C TRP A 117 7.63 -11.90 -9.10
N CYS A 118 6.64 -12.44 -8.38
CA CYS A 118 6.83 -13.61 -7.51
C CYS A 118 7.19 -14.89 -8.31
N HIS A 119 6.94 -14.89 -9.62
CA HIS A 119 7.22 -16.01 -10.52
C HIS A 119 8.38 -15.75 -11.49
N HIS A 120 9.03 -14.58 -11.40
CA HIS A 120 10.16 -14.24 -12.27
C HIS A 120 11.38 -15.11 -11.94
N LYS A 121 12.08 -15.58 -12.97
CA LYS A 121 13.26 -16.46 -12.88
C LYS A 121 14.47 -15.80 -13.53
#